data_AF-A0A0S8JSL8-F1
#
_entry.id   AF-A0A0S8JSL8-F1
#
_cell.length_a   1.000
_cell.length_b   1.000
_cell.length_c   1.000
_cell.angle_alpha   90.00
_cell.angle_beta   90.00
_cell.angle_gamma   90.00
#
_symmetry.space_group_name_H-M   'P 1'
#
loop_
_entity.id
_entity.type
_entity.pdbx_description
1 polymer ?
#
loop_
_entity_poly.entity_id
_entity_poly.type
_entity_poly.pdbx_seq_one_letter_code
_entity_poly.pdbx_strand_id
1 'polypeptide(L)'
;MKRALALIVAMCPILAVAANVFIWNCDPLDKCYDSTVGDSVDCRYWVEQTLDANGYTYVTGTSLPTDLSGYDAVFALLGWYR
;
A
#
# COMPACT_ATOMS: atom_id res chain seq x y z
N MET A 1 13.85 -20.29 -34.26
CA MET A 1 13.91 -18.91 -33.69
C MET A 1 12.56 -18.21 -33.60
N LYS A 2 11.74 -18.13 -34.66
CA LYS A 2 10.46 -17.37 -34.64
C LYS A 2 9.42 -17.86 -33.59
N ARG A 3 9.40 -19.16 -33.27
CA ARG A 3 8.48 -19.74 -32.26
C ARG A 3 8.88 -19.45 -30.80
N ALA A 4 10.18 -19.34 -30.52
CA ALA A 4 10.68 -19.02 -29.18
C ALA A 4 10.44 -17.54 -28.84
N LEU A 5 10.63 -16.65 -29.82
CA LEU A 5 10.35 -15.22 -29.67
C LEU A 5 8.87 -14.94 -29.38
N ALA A 6 7.95 -15.66 -30.05
CA ALA A 6 6.51 -15.54 -29.81
C ALA A 6 6.12 -15.96 -28.38
N LEU A 7 6.77 -17.01 -27.83
CA LEU A 7 6.53 -17.47 -26.46
C LEU A 7 7.04 -16.45 -25.42
N ILE A 8 8.20 -15.83 -25.66
CA ILE A 8 8.77 -14.80 -24.79
C ILE A 8 7.88 -13.55 -24.78
N VAL A 9 7.39 -13.12 -25.95
CA VAL A 9 6.45 -11.99 -26.06
C VAL A 9 5.10 -12.30 -25.39
N ALA A 10 4.62 -13.54 -25.47
CA ALA A 10 3.39 -13.97 -24.81
C ALA A 10 3.51 -14.09 -23.28
N MET A 11 4.73 -14.30 -22.75
CA MET A 11 4.99 -14.37 -21.30
C MET A 11 5.30 -12.99 -20.67
N CYS A 12 5.62 -11.99 -21.48
CA CYS A 12 5.94 -10.63 -21.02
C CYS A 12 4.81 -9.93 -20.23
N PRO A 13 3.50 -10.11 -20.52
CA PRO A 13 2.42 -9.50 -19.74
C PRO A 13 2.32 -10.06 -18.31
N ILE A 14 2.69 -11.33 -18.12
CA ILE A 14 2.62 -12.02 -16.82
C ILE A 14 3.73 -11.51 -15.89
N LEU A 15 4.89 -11.12 -16.45
CA LEU A 15 5.99 -10.52 -15.70
C LEU A 15 5.76 -9.02 -15.44
N ALA A 16 4.90 -8.36 -16.22
CA ALA A 16 4.77 -6.91 -16.20
C ALA A 16 3.71 -6.37 -15.22
N VAL A 17 2.69 -7.13 -14.81
CA VAL A 17 1.57 -6.53 -14.03
C VAL A 17 0.93 -7.52 -13.05
N ALA A 18 1.62 -7.82 -11.96
CA ALA A 18 0.96 -8.24 -10.72
C ALA A 18 1.19 -7.15 -9.67
N ALA A 19 0.53 -6.01 -9.84
CA ALA A 19 0.45 -5.02 -8.77
C ALA A 19 -0.38 -5.66 -7.65
N ASN A 20 0.29 -6.03 -6.55
CA ASN A 20 -0.40 -6.54 -5.37
C ASN A 20 -1.16 -5.36 -4.73
N VAL A 21 -2.46 -5.28 -4.99
CA VAL A 21 -3.32 -4.31 -4.34
C VAL A 21 -3.77 -4.90 -3.01
N PHE A 22 -3.18 -4.41 -1.93
CA PHE A 22 -3.63 -4.72 -0.58
C PHE A 22 -4.72 -3.73 -0.19
N ILE A 23 -5.94 -4.23 0.04
CA ILE A 23 -7.06 -3.43 0.55
C ILE A 23 -7.20 -3.73 2.03
N TRP A 24 -7.05 -2.71 2.87
CA TRP A 24 -7.25 -2.81 4.30
C TRP A 24 -8.40 -1.90 4.72
N ASN A 25 -9.38 -2.44 5.48
CA ASN A 25 -10.47 -1.63 6.03
C ASN A 25 -9.94 -0.77 7.19
N CYS A 26 -9.95 0.54 7.00
CA CYS A 26 -9.44 1.53 7.93
C CYS A 26 -10.55 2.55 8.22
N ASP A 27 -11.43 2.23 9.17
CA ASP A 27 -12.43 3.16 9.70
C ASP A 27 -11.72 4.14 10.68
N PRO A 28 -11.69 5.46 10.41
CA PRO A 28 -11.06 6.44 11.31
C PRO A 28 -11.70 6.52 12.70
N LEU A 29 -12.92 5.98 12.87
CA LEU A 29 -13.63 5.88 14.13
C LEU A 29 -13.33 4.59 14.89
N ASP A 30 -12.80 3.55 14.21
CA ASP A 30 -12.33 2.32 14.86
C ASP A 30 -10.95 2.58 15.48
N LYS A 31 -10.95 3.35 16.58
CA LYS A 31 -9.75 3.68 17.34
C LYS A 31 -9.54 2.73 18.51
N CYS A 32 -8.28 2.47 18.81
CA CYS A 32 -7.85 1.70 19.98
C CYS A 32 -6.91 2.55 20.84
N TYR A 33 -7.00 2.42 22.17
CA TYR A 33 -6.09 3.16 23.06
C TYR A 33 -4.69 2.57 23.00
N ASP A 34 -3.68 3.41 22.74
CA ASP A 34 -2.26 3.07 22.83
C ASP A 34 -1.65 3.81 24.02
N SER A 35 -1.18 3.05 25.01
CA SER A 35 -0.57 3.61 26.22
C SER A 35 0.76 4.32 25.99
N THR A 36 1.44 4.02 24.89
CA THR A 36 2.71 4.64 24.50
C THR A 36 2.49 6.06 24.01
N VAL A 37 1.41 6.26 23.24
CA VAL A 37 0.96 7.58 22.77
C VAL A 37 0.18 8.31 23.87
N GLY A 38 -0.46 7.55 24.77
CA GLY A 38 -1.32 8.09 25.82
C GLY A 38 -2.69 8.52 25.30
N ASP A 39 -3.08 8.12 24.08
CA ASP A 39 -4.33 8.49 23.42
C ASP A 39 -4.84 7.35 22.50
N SER A 40 -5.99 7.56 21.87
CA SER A 40 -6.61 6.64 20.92
C SER A 40 -6.03 6.81 19.52
N VAL A 41 -5.50 5.72 18.97
CA VAL A 41 -4.89 5.64 17.64
C VAL A 41 -5.75 4.81 16.68
N ASP A 42 -5.63 5.08 15.39
CA ASP A 42 -6.33 4.37 14.33
C ASP A 42 -5.42 3.36 13.60
N CYS A 43 -5.96 2.64 12.61
CA CYS A 43 -5.16 1.72 11.82
C CYS A 43 -4.04 2.41 11.04
N ARG A 44 -4.21 3.68 10.65
CA ARG A 44 -3.16 4.44 9.94
C ARG A 44 -1.92 4.55 10.81
N TYR A 45 -2.06 4.88 12.08
CA TYR A 45 -0.93 4.94 13.02
C TYR A 45 -0.14 3.63 13.04
N TRP A 46 -0.80 2.47 13.11
CA TRP A 46 -0.10 1.18 13.15
C TRP A 46 0.61 0.82 11.84
N VAL A 47 0.07 1.22 10.70
CA VAL A 47 0.75 1.06 9.41
C VAL A 47 2.02 1.90 9.38
N GLU A 48 1.94 3.15 9.81
CA GLU A 48 3.08 4.08 9.92
C GLU A 48 4.16 3.53 10.86
N GLN A 49 3.79 3.10 12.07
CA GLN A 49 4.73 2.48 13.02
C GLN A 49 5.39 1.21 12.46
N THR A 50 4.65 0.41 11.69
CA THR A 50 5.20 -0.80 11.06
C THR A 50 6.22 -0.44 9.98
N LEU A 51 5.96 0.57 9.16
CA LEU A 51 6.89 1.02 8.13
C LEU A 51 8.16 1.60 8.76
N ASP A 52 8.02 2.41 9.80
CA ASP A 52 9.14 2.96 10.57
C ASP A 52 10.01 1.85 11.18
N ALA A 53 9.37 0.85 11.82
CA ALA A 53 10.07 -0.28 12.44
C ALA A 53 10.87 -1.14 11.44
N ASN A 54 10.46 -1.12 10.16
CA ASN A 54 11.16 -1.82 9.07
C ASN A 54 12.12 -0.92 8.29
N GLY A 55 12.29 0.34 8.69
CA GLY A 55 13.23 1.29 8.07
C GLY A 55 12.77 1.84 6.72
N TYR A 56 11.47 1.82 6.43
CA TYR A 56 10.93 2.39 5.19
C TYR A 56 10.60 3.88 5.38
N THR A 57 10.92 4.68 4.35
CA THR A 57 10.41 6.04 4.24
C THR A 57 9.06 6.01 3.53
N TYR A 58 8.08 6.77 4.04
CA TYR A 58 6.74 6.83 3.44
C TYR A 58 6.21 8.27 3.38
N VAL A 59 5.25 8.49 2.49
CA VAL A 59 4.47 9.73 2.40
C VAL A 59 3.01 9.38 2.58
N THR A 60 2.36 10.05 3.52
CA THR A 60 0.92 9.89 3.79
C THR A 60 0.15 11.11 3.33
N GLY A 61 -0.98 10.88 2.65
CA GLY A 61 -1.87 11.94 2.17
C GLY A 61 -3.29 11.44 1.98
N THR A 62 -4.21 12.36 1.73
CA THR A 62 -5.62 12.06 1.44
C THR A 62 -5.93 12.00 -0.06
N SER A 63 -4.96 12.36 -0.90
CA SER A 63 -5.06 12.33 -2.36
C SER A 63 -3.96 11.45 -2.95
N LEU A 64 -4.33 10.65 -3.97
CA LEU A 64 -3.38 9.86 -4.73
C LEU A 64 -2.64 10.79 -5.72
N PRO A 65 -1.29 10.87 -5.69
CA PRO A 65 -0.53 11.65 -6.65
C PRO A 65 -0.68 11.08 -8.06
N THR A 66 -0.58 11.95 -9.06
CA THR A 66 -0.72 11.58 -10.47
C THR A 66 0.47 10.77 -11.00
N ASP A 67 1.62 10.87 -10.34
CA ASP A 67 2.83 10.12 -10.64
C ASP A 67 3.16 9.20 -9.45
N LEU A 68 3.26 7.90 -9.73
CA LEU A 68 3.58 6.85 -8.76
C LEU A 68 4.96 6.23 -8.99
N SER A 69 5.70 6.68 -10.01
CA SER A 69 6.97 6.08 -10.43
C SER A 69 8.06 6.12 -9.36
N GLY A 70 7.95 7.03 -8.38
CA GLY A 70 8.86 7.16 -7.25
C GLY A 70 8.52 6.29 -6.02
N TYR A 71 7.46 5.48 -6.09
CA TYR A 71 7.01 4.66 -4.95
C TYR A 71 7.21 3.17 -5.25
N ASP A 72 7.86 2.45 -4.34
CA ASP A 72 7.98 0.99 -4.42
C ASP A 72 6.64 0.28 -4.14
N ALA A 73 5.81 0.87 -3.29
CA ALA A 73 4.49 0.36 -2.93
C ALA A 73 3.52 1.51 -2.59
N VAL A 74 2.24 1.28 -2.82
CA VAL A 74 1.15 2.21 -2.47
C VAL A 74 0.12 1.48 -1.62
N PHE A 75 -0.15 2.01 -0.43
CA PHE A 75 -1.19 1.52 0.46
C PHE A 75 -2.42 2.43 0.38
N ALA A 76 -3.56 1.87 -0.01
CA ALA A 76 -4.85 2.58 0.03
C ALA A 76 -5.61 2.15 1.29
N LEU A 77 -5.61 3.01 2.30
CA LEU A 77 -6.37 2.81 3.53
C LEU A 77 -7.79 3.34 3.32
N LEU A 78 -8.78 2.44 3.25
CA LEU A 78 -10.16 2.78 2.93
C LEU A 78 -11.07 2.43 4.11
N GLY A 79 -11.86 3.39 4.57
CA GLY A 79 -12.91 3.16 5.56
C GLY A 79 -14.29 3.08 4.92
N TRP A 80 -15.23 2.42 5.60
CA TRP A 80 -16.65 2.51 5.25
C TRP A 80 -17.23 3.76 5.89
N TYR A 81 -17.95 4.56 5.11
CA TYR A 81 -18.73 5.66 5.67
C TYR A 81 -19.88 5.09 6.51
N ARG A 82 -20.00 5.54 7.77
CA ARG A 82 -21.09 5.19 8.69
C ARG A 82 -21.94 6.42 8.97
#